data_AF-A0A8J4QAD9-F1
#
_entry.id   AF-A0A8J4QAD9-F1
#
_cell.length_a   1.000
_cell.length_b   1.000
_cell.length_c   1.000
_cell.angle_alpha   90.00
_cell.angle_beta   90.00
_cell.angle_gamma   90.00
#
_symmetry.space_group_name_H-M   'P 1'
#
loop_
_entity.id
_entity.type
_entity.pdbx_description
1 polymer ?
#
loop_
_entity_poly.entity_id
_entity_poly.type
_entity_poly.pdbx_seq_one_letter_code
_entity_poly.pdbx_strand_id
1 'polypeptide(L)'
;MEIWVVPFFGQGHLFPCMELCKHIASRDFESTFIISSNLSTSIPSSFRQHPHIQVIEIPSSLPSPPPPPPPPPASDPMHHHFKHHEQMALALQNLLS
;
A
#
# COMPACT_ATOMS: atom_id res chain seq x y z
N MET A 1 1.28 -13.99 -16.65
CA MET A 1 0.30 -12.91 -16.41
C MET A 1 0.54 -12.40 -15.00
N GLU A 2 0.51 -11.09 -14.81
CA GLU A 2 0.83 -10.44 -13.54
C GLU A 2 -0.42 -9.74 -12.99
N ILE A 3 -0.68 -9.90 -11.70
CA ILE A 3 -1.86 -9.33 -11.03
C ILE A 3 -1.41 -8.44 -9.88
N TRP A 4 -1.80 -7.17 -9.94
CA TRP A 4 -1.46 -6.18 -8.92
C TRP A 4 -2.56 -6.10 -7.88
N VAL A 5 -2.18 -6.26 -6.61
CA VAL A 5 -3.10 -6.20 -5.48
C VAL A 5 -2.75 -4.98 -4.65
N VAL A 6 -3.68 -4.02 -4.60
CA VAL A 6 -3.55 -2.77 -3.84
C VAL A 6 -4.61 -2.77 -2.74
N PRO A 7 -4.25 -3.05 -1.48
CA PRO A 7 -5.20 -3.03 -0.37
C PRO A 7 -5.64 -1.60 -0.07
N PHE A 8 -6.90 -1.45 0.33
CA PHE A 8 -7.39 -0.19 0.88
C PHE A 8 -6.74 0.11 2.23
N PHE A 9 -6.65 1.38 2.62
CA PHE A 9 -5.97 1.80 3.84
C PHE A 9 -6.63 1.25 5.09
N GLY A 10 -5.80 0.63 5.95
CA GLY A 10 -6.24 0.05 7.22
C GLY A 10 -5.66 -1.34 7.42
N GLN A 11 -5.22 -1.63 8.64
CA GLN A 11 -4.62 -2.93 9.00
C GLN A 11 -5.57 -4.12 8.74
N GLY A 12 -6.90 -3.89 8.82
CA GLY A 12 -7.92 -4.92 8.59
C GLY A 12 -7.98 -5.48 7.16
N HIS A 13 -7.41 -4.77 6.17
CA HIS A 13 -7.41 -5.22 4.77
C HIS A 13 -6.12 -5.90 4.34
N LEU A 14 -5.05 -5.79 5.14
CA LEU A 14 -3.73 -6.30 4.76
C LEU A 14 -3.73 -7.83 4.66
N PHE A 15 -4.25 -8.50 5.68
CA PHE A 15 -4.23 -9.97 5.75
C PHE A 15 -5.08 -10.63 4.67
N PRO A 16 -6.34 -10.22 4.42
CA PRO A 16 -7.12 -10.76 3.30
C PRO A 16 -6.43 -10.59 1.94
N CYS A 17 -5.77 -9.44 1.72
CA CYS A 17 -5.07 -9.21 0.46
C CYS A 17 -3.78 -10.04 0.33
N MET A 18 -3.04 -10.27 1.42
CA MET A 18 -1.93 -11.22 1.41
C MET A 18 -2.40 -12.64 1.07
N GLU A 19 -3.52 -13.09 1.65
CA GLU A 19 -4.05 -14.43 1.35
C GLU A 19 -4.52 -14.53 -0.10
N LEU A 20 -5.13 -13.46 -0.63
CA LEU A 20 -5.45 -13.36 -2.05
C LEU A 20 -4.21 -13.50 -2.94
N CYS A 21 -3.11 -12.82 -2.63
CA CYS A 21 -1.85 -12.95 -3.38
C CYS A 21 -1.34 -14.40 -3.38
N LYS A 22 -1.44 -15.12 -2.26
CA LYS A 22 -1.06 -16.54 -2.21
C LYS A 22 -1.98 -17.41 -3.08
N HIS A 23 -3.28 -17.15 -3.08
CA HIS A 23 -4.23 -17.87 -3.94
C HIS A 23 -4.03 -17.59 -5.43
N ILE A 24 -3.59 -16.38 -5.78
CA ILE A 24 -3.16 -16.05 -7.14
C ILE A 24 -1.89 -16.83 -7.48
N ALA A 25 -0.89 -16.77 -6.62
CA ALA A 25 0.39 -17.44 -6.79
C ALA A 25 0.27 -18.97 -6.88
N SER A 26 -0.68 -19.59 -6.15
CA SER A 26 -0.93 -21.04 -6.22
C SER A 26 -1.52 -21.50 -7.55
N ARG A 27 -1.86 -20.57 -8.44
CA ARG A 27 -2.37 -20.83 -9.80
C ARG A 27 -1.35 -20.45 -10.87
N ASP A 28 -0.07 -20.38 -10.51
CA ASP A 28 1.06 -20.04 -11.38
C ASP A 28 0.97 -18.63 -12.00
N PHE A 29 0.36 -17.69 -11.29
CA PHE A 29 0.34 -16.27 -11.64
C PHE A 29 1.28 -15.46 -10.75
N GLU A 30 1.96 -14.49 -11.34
CA GLU A 30 2.76 -13.53 -10.58
C GLU A 30 1.85 -12.53 -9.87
N SER A 31 2.08 -12.31 -8.58
CA SER A 31 1.30 -11.36 -7.79
C SER A 31 2.19 -10.25 -7.23
N THR A 32 1.85 -9.00 -7.55
CA THR A 32 2.54 -7.83 -7.04
C THR A 32 1.68 -7.17 -5.97
N PHE A 33 2.10 -7.28 -4.71
CA PHE A 33 1.41 -6.69 -3.57
C PHE A 33 1.98 -5.31 -3.26
N ILE A 34 1.19 -4.28 -3.50
CA ILE A 34 1.62 -2.89 -3.37
C ILE A 34 1.10 -2.33 -2.05
N ILE A 35 2.01 -1.94 -1.17
CA ILE A 35 1.66 -1.40 0.14
C ILE A 35 2.32 -0.05 0.38
N SER A 36 1.84 0.69 1.37
CA SER A 36 2.58 1.85 1.86
C SER A 36 3.69 1.41 2.83
N SER A 37 4.82 2.11 2.82
CA SER A 37 6.01 1.79 3.61
C SER A 37 5.77 1.76 5.13
N ASN A 38 4.76 2.49 5.63
CA ASN A 38 4.35 2.43 7.03
C ASN A 38 3.74 1.07 7.45
N LEU A 39 3.35 0.23 6.49
CA LEU A 39 2.83 -1.13 6.71
C LEU A 39 3.88 -2.22 6.50
N SER A 40 5.12 -1.85 6.13
CA SER A 40 6.18 -2.80 5.78
C SER A 40 6.48 -3.82 6.88
N THR A 41 6.43 -3.38 8.14
CA THR A 41 6.65 -4.22 9.34
C THR A 41 5.53 -5.23 9.58
N SER A 42 4.34 -5.01 8.99
CA SER A 42 3.19 -5.91 9.11
C SER A 42 3.24 -7.06 8.10
N ILE A 43 4.20 -7.03 7.16
CA ILE A 43 4.40 -8.07 6.15
C ILE A 43 5.42 -9.10 6.63
N PRO A 44 5.04 -10.38 6.80
CA PRO A 44 5.97 -11.44 7.17
C PRO A 44 7.07 -11.63 6.13
N SER A 45 8.29 -11.98 6.57
CA SER A 45 9.40 -12.31 5.67
C SER A 45 9.07 -13.47 4.73
N SER A 46 8.37 -14.49 5.22
CA SER A 46 7.93 -15.64 4.43
C SER A 46 7.05 -15.25 3.25
N PHE A 47 6.27 -14.18 3.39
CA PHE A 47 5.45 -13.65 2.30
C PHE A 47 6.32 -13.00 1.22
N ARG A 48 7.35 -12.23 1.61
CA ARG A 48 8.33 -11.64 0.66
C ARG A 48 9.24 -12.68 0.00
N GLN A 49 9.42 -13.83 0.61
CA GLN A 49 10.25 -14.93 0.10
C GLN A 49 9.47 -15.85 -0.86
N HIS A 50 8.17 -15.64 -1.04
CA HIS A 50 7.37 -16.48 -1.91
C HIS A 50 7.76 -16.24 -3.39
N PRO A 51 8.05 -17.29 -4.17
CA PRO A 51 8.68 -17.15 -5.49
C PRO A 51 7.86 -16.36 -6.52
N HIS A 52 6.52 -16.43 -6.40
CA HIS A 52 5.57 -15.74 -7.30
C HIS A 52 4.93 -14.49 -6.69
N ILE A 53 5.47 -13.98 -5.58
CA ILE A 53 4.93 -12.78 -4.92
C ILE A 53 6.02 -11.73 -4.79
N GLN A 54 5.79 -10.58 -5.40
CA GLN A 54 6.60 -9.39 -5.21
C GLN A 54 5.89 -8.42 -4.28
N VAL A 55 6.63 -7.80 -3.35
CA VAL A 55 6.11 -6.71 -2.51
C VAL A 55 6.76 -5.42 -2.94
N ILE A 56 5.94 -4.45 -3.34
CA ILE A 56 6.39 -3.09 -3.68
C ILE A 56 5.91 -2.14 -2.59
N GLU A 57 6.85 -1.35 -2.06
CA GLU A 57 6.58 -0.38 -1.01
C GLU A 57 6.57 1.03 -1.58
N ILE A 58 5.44 1.71 -1.42
CA ILE A 58 5.27 3.12 -1.78
C ILE A 58 5.54 3.97 -0.53
N PRO A 59 6.37 5.02 -0.61
CA PRO A 59 6.61 5.93 0.49
C PRO A 59 5.29 6.47 1.07
N SER A 60 5.07 6.34 2.39
CA SER A 60 3.84 6.85 3.03
C SER A 60 3.77 8.37 3.11
N SER A 61 4.84 9.06 2.76
CA SER A 61 4.92 10.52 2.70
C SER A 61 5.92 10.93 1.64
N LEU A 62 5.46 11.61 0.59
CA LEU A 62 6.33 12.53 -0.16
C LEU A 62 6.68 13.71 0.76
N PRO A 63 7.88 14.33 0.61
CA PRO A 63 8.25 15.49 1.41
C PRO A 63 7.15 16.55 1.30
N SER A 64 6.47 16.80 2.41
CA SER A 64 5.41 17.81 2.48
C SER A 64 6.04 19.19 2.26
N PRO A 65 5.38 20.11 1.52
CA PRO A 65 5.70 21.53 1.58
C PRO A 65 5.70 22.00 3.04
N PRO A 66 6.43 23.08 3.39
CA PRO A 66 6.50 23.58 4.76
C PRO A 66 5.09 23.75 5.35
N PRO A 67 4.91 23.41 6.64
CA PRO A 67 3.59 23.30 7.22
C PRO A 67 2.87 24.66 7.15
N PRO A 68 1.60 24.71 6.68
CA PRO A 68 0.75 25.87 6.88
C PRO A 68 0.47 26.07 8.38
N PRO A 69 0.06 27.28 8.82
CA PRO A 69 -0.26 27.57 10.22
C PRO A 69 -1.28 26.56 10.78
N PRO A 70 -1.25 26.29 12.11
CA PRO A 70 -2.04 25.24 12.72
C PRO A 70 -3.53 25.46 12.46
N PRO A 71 -4.27 24.44 11.97
CA PRO A 71 -5.71 24.54 11.78
C PRO A 71 -6.45 24.53 13.14
N PRO A 72 -7.68 25.06 13.20
CA PRO A 72 -8.52 25.00 14.39
C PRO A 72 -8.79 23.54 14.83
N PRO A 73 -9.15 23.31 16.11
CA PRO A 73 -9.23 21.98 16.72
C PRO A 73 -10.48 21.20 16.22
N ALA A 74 -10.44 20.76 14.97
CA ALA A 74 -11.41 19.88 14.35
C ALA A 74 -10.80 19.24 13.08
N SER A 75 -9.63 18.61 13.20
CA SER A 75 -9.11 17.76 12.14
C SER A 75 -9.94 16.48 12.08
N ASP A 76 -10.83 16.40 11.10
CA ASP A 76 -11.56 15.18 10.75
C ASP A 76 -10.56 14.03 10.54
N PRO A 77 -10.64 12.90 11.29
CA PRO A 77 -9.74 11.76 11.11
C PRO A 77 -9.72 11.23 9.67
N MET A 78 -10.77 11.44 8.88
CA MET A 78 -10.83 11.03 7.48
C MET A 78 -9.89 11.83 6.56
N HIS A 79 -9.47 13.02 6.97
CA HIS A 79 -8.62 13.90 6.16
C HIS A 79 -7.21 13.30 5.94
N HIS A 80 -6.69 12.55 6.92
CA HIS A 80 -5.42 11.85 6.77
C HIS A 80 -5.53 10.65 5.82
N HIS A 81 -6.63 9.91 5.88
CA HIS A 81 -6.88 8.77 4.99
C HIS A 81 -6.99 9.21 3.53
N PHE A 82 -7.68 10.33 3.27
CA PHE A 82 -7.84 10.86 1.92
C PHE A 82 -6.50 11.27 1.30
N LYS A 83 -5.66 12.00 2.05
CA LYS A 83 -4.32 12.40 1.58
C LYS A 83 -3.42 11.21 1.28
N HIS A 84 -3.45 10.17 2.13
CA HIS A 84 -2.65 8.97 1.93
C HIS A 84 -3.11 8.19 0.69
N HIS A 85 -4.42 8.20 0.40
CA HIS A 85 -4.99 7.62 -0.82
C HIS A 85 -4.55 8.34 -2.08
N GLU A 86 -4.62 9.68 -2.12
CA GLU A 86 -4.12 10.44 -3.26
C GLU A 86 -2.63 10.18 -3.52
N GLN A 87 -1.82 10.08 -2.46
CA GLN A 87 -0.38 9.80 -2.58
C GLN A 87 -0.11 8.41 -3.18
N MET A 88 -0.86 7.39 -2.74
CA MET A 88 -0.73 6.06 -3.33
C MET A 88 -1.18 6.04 -4.79
N ALA A 89 -2.26 6.75 -5.14
CA ALA A 89 -2.72 6.86 -6.51
C ALA A 89 -1.67 7.50 -7.43
N LEU A 90 -1.02 8.59 -6.98
CA LEU A 90 0.08 9.23 -7.72
C LEU A 90 1.28 8.30 -7.88
N ALA A 91 1.66 7.57 -6.84
CA ALA A 91 2.77 6.63 -6.91
C ALA A 91 2.47 5.43 -7.83
N LEU A 92 1.23 4.94 -7.84
CA LEU A 92 0.78 3.93 -8.79
C LEU A 92 0.81 4.45 -10.22
N GLN A 93 0.40 5.70 -10.46
CA GLN A 93 0.50 6.33 -11.77
C GLN A 93 1.96 6.38 -12.26
N ASN A 94 2.90 6.73 -11.38
CA ASN A 94 4.33 6.74 -11.71
C ASN A 94 4.90 5.35 -11.99
N LEU A 95 4.38 4.29 -11.34
CA LEU A 95 4.79 2.90 -11.60
C LEU A 95 4.28 2.37 -12.95
N LEU A 96 3.18 2.93 -13.45
CA LEU A 96 2.52 2.51 -14.69
C LEU A 96 2.90 3.35 -15.92
N SER A 97 3.65 4.44 -15.73
CA SER A 97 4.09 5.36 -16.80
C SER A 97 5.42 4.92 -17.41
#